data_AF-A0A1F6IDG4-F1
#
_entry.id   AF-A0A1F6IDG4-F1
#
_cell.length_a   1.000
_cell.length_b   1.000
_cell.length_c   1.000
_cell.angle_alpha   90.00
_cell.angle_beta   90.00
_cell.angle_gamma   90.00
#
_symmetry.space_group_name_H-M   'P 1'
#
loop_
_entity.id
_entity.type
_entity.pdbx_description
1 polymer ?
#
loop_
_entity_poly.entity_id
_entity_poly.type
_entity_poly.pdbx_seq_one_letter_code
_entity_poly.pdbx_strand_id
1 'polypeptide(L)'
;MILKNYNKKHIIFLTGFATFFFGFGAGAILNLYLLAINSPLVLQLRSSLMFVSSILGDGVILPVVNMFIVSSLIKNKEFISKLKIFLSLLFGLLITLYFHITQAVQGLVNWSMPKPWEWNLLGVWHALYMLVVTSLISLFYIILAFNIVKFKRFTKEAVLVTLGIVLFVILLRLDYIGVRLI
;
A
#
# COMPACT_ATOMS: atom_id res chain seq x y z
N MET A 1 10.34 -22.57 11.68
CA MET A 1 9.97 -23.16 13.00
C MET A 1 9.40 -22.14 14.01
N ILE A 2 9.39 -20.83 13.73
CA ILE A 2 9.01 -19.76 14.70
C ILE A 2 7.49 -19.42 14.69
N LEU A 3 6.74 -19.81 13.66
CA LEU A 3 5.31 -19.47 13.51
C LEU A 3 4.33 -20.45 14.20
N LYS A 4 4.80 -21.46 14.95
CA LYS A 4 3.92 -22.52 15.50
C LYS A 4 2.95 -22.03 16.60
N ASN A 5 3.21 -20.88 17.23
CA ASN A 5 2.43 -20.41 18.39
C ASN A 5 1.58 -19.14 18.15
N TYR A 6 1.60 -18.55 16.96
CA TYR A 6 0.78 -17.36 16.70
C TYR A 6 -0.59 -17.74 16.15
N ASN A 7 -1.65 -17.33 16.86
CA ASN A 7 -3.02 -17.45 16.40
C ASN A 7 -3.16 -16.74 15.04
N LYS A 8 -3.72 -17.43 14.03
CA LYS A 8 -3.96 -16.88 12.68
C LYS A 8 -4.64 -15.51 12.73
N LYS A 9 -5.56 -15.31 13.69
CA LYS A 9 -6.25 -14.03 13.91
C LYS A 9 -5.29 -12.89 14.26
N HIS A 10 -4.27 -13.14 15.08
CA HIS A 10 -3.26 -12.14 15.45
C HIS A 10 -2.41 -11.74 14.24
N ILE A 11 -1.98 -12.70 13.41
CA ILE A 11 -1.19 -12.40 12.21
C ILE A 11 -1.98 -11.50 11.24
N ILE A 12 -3.27 -11.82 11.03
CA ILE A 12 -4.15 -11.03 10.19
C ILE A 12 -4.29 -9.61 10.75
N PHE A 13 -4.64 -9.49 12.03
CA PHE A 13 -4.80 -8.19 12.69
C PHE A 13 -3.50 -7.35 12.66
N LEU A 14 -2.36 -7.95 13.00
CA LEU A 14 -1.06 -7.28 12.97
C LEU A 14 -0.69 -6.83 11.56
N THR A 15 -1.07 -7.58 10.52
CA THR A 15 -0.87 -7.15 9.13
C THR A 15 -1.66 -5.88 8.83
N GLY A 16 -2.94 -5.85 9.20
CA GLY A 16 -3.79 -4.67 9.02
C GLY A 16 -3.25 -3.47 9.81
N PHE A 17 -2.93 -3.67 11.09
CA PHE A 17 -2.36 -2.65 11.94
C PHE A 17 -1.02 -2.10 11.42
N ALA A 18 -0.11 -2.98 10.99
CA ALA A 18 1.17 -2.57 10.41
C ALA A 18 0.96 -1.79 9.10
N THR A 19 0.03 -2.22 8.25
CA THR A 19 -0.32 -1.49 7.01
C THR A 19 -0.83 -0.09 7.35
N PHE A 20 -1.76 0.02 8.29
CA PHE A 20 -2.30 1.30 8.76
C PHE A 20 -1.21 2.21 9.32
N PHE A 21 -0.42 1.69 10.25
CA PHE A 21 0.57 2.47 10.95
C PHE A 21 1.67 2.97 10.00
N PHE A 22 2.17 2.11 9.11
CA PHE A 22 3.27 2.49 8.23
C PHE A 22 2.84 3.25 6.97
N GLY A 23 1.59 3.06 6.51
CA GLY A 23 1.03 3.81 5.39
C GLY A 23 0.48 5.18 5.79
N PHE A 24 -0.31 5.24 6.86
CA PHE A 24 -1.00 6.46 7.30
C PHE A 24 -0.47 7.00 8.63
N GLY A 25 -0.34 6.15 9.65
CA GLY A 25 -0.03 6.57 11.01
C GLY A 25 1.30 7.33 11.14
N ALA A 26 2.37 6.83 10.52
CA ALA A 26 3.69 7.45 10.51
C ALA A 26 3.66 8.85 9.87
N GLY A 27 2.94 9.00 8.75
CA GLY A 27 2.71 10.29 8.11
C GLY A 27 1.90 11.23 9.00
N ALA A 28 0.82 10.75 9.61
CA ALA A 28 -0.02 11.54 10.50
C ALA A 28 0.75 12.06 11.73
N ILE A 29 1.56 11.20 12.37
CA ILE A 29 2.42 11.57 13.50
C ILE A 29 3.44 12.63 13.07
N LEU A 30 4.08 12.43 11.91
CA LEU A 30 5.02 13.41 11.38
C LEU A 30 4.34 14.74 11.07
N ASN A 31 3.11 14.74 10.54
CA ASN A 31 2.35 15.97 10.32
C ASN A 31 2.12 16.74 11.62
N LEU A 32 1.68 16.05 12.67
CA LEU A 32 1.44 16.67 13.98
C LEU A 32 2.75 17.23 14.56
N TYR A 33 3.85 16.50 14.43
CA TYR A 33 5.17 16.97 14.85
C TYR A 33 5.60 18.23 14.09
N LEU A 34 5.48 18.22 12.76
CA LEU A 34 5.87 19.37 11.92
C LEU A 34 5.00 20.61 12.18
N LEU A 35 3.71 20.41 12.46
CA LEU A 35 2.79 21.47 12.91
C LEU A 35 3.24 22.05 14.26
N ALA A 36 3.58 21.18 15.23
CA ALA A 36 4.00 21.61 16.56
C ALA A 36 5.28 22.47 16.54
N ILE A 37 6.19 22.24 15.59
CA ILE A 37 7.42 23.02 15.43
C ILE A 37 7.30 24.17 14.42
N ASN A 38 6.09 24.46 13.90
CA ASN A 38 5.84 25.49 12.87
C ASN A 38 6.76 25.38 11.65
N SER A 39 6.98 24.15 11.16
CA SER A 39 7.88 23.93 10.03
C SER A 39 7.32 24.59 8.75
N PRO A 40 8.14 25.34 7.99
CA PRO A 40 7.70 25.95 6.73
C PRO A 40 7.25 24.92 5.69
N LEU A 41 7.68 23.66 5.83
CA LEU A 41 7.23 22.56 4.97
C LEU A 41 5.71 22.33 5.02
N VAL A 42 5.08 22.51 6.19
CA VAL A 42 3.63 22.29 6.34
C VAL A 42 2.83 23.44 5.76
N LEU A 43 3.42 24.64 5.69
CA LEU A 43 2.80 25.84 5.15
C LEU A 43 2.94 25.93 3.63
N GLN A 44 4.01 25.35 3.06
CA GLN A 44 4.35 25.50 1.64
C GLN A 44 4.00 24.28 0.78
N LEU A 45 3.90 23.09 1.37
CA LEU A 45 3.66 21.84 0.62
C LEU A 45 2.43 21.11 1.15
N ARG A 46 1.76 20.39 0.25
CA ARG A 46 0.61 19.57 0.64
C ARG A 46 1.05 18.41 1.52
N SER A 47 0.43 18.27 2.69
CA SER A 47 0.63 17.10 3.56
C SER A 47 -0.11 15.88 2.99
N SER A 48 0.29 14.67 3.40
CA SER A 48 -0.40 13.44 2.97
C SER A 48 -1.86 13.44 3.42
N LEU A 49 -2.15 14.09 4.56
CA LEU A 49 -3.48 14.19 5.14
C LEU A 49 -4.45 15.05 4.32
N MET A 50 -4.00 15.74 3.28
CA MET A 50 -4.90 16.45 2.36
C MET A 50 -5.36 15.58 1.19
N PHE A 51 -4.83 14.37 1.04
CA PHE A 51 -5.18 13.44 -0.01
C PHE A 51 -6.22 12.43 0.50
N VAL A 52 -7.34 12.32 -0.21
CA VAL A 52 -8.41 11.38 0.16
C VAL A 52 -7.92 9.94 0.06
N SER A 53 -7.06 9.64 -0.92
CA SER A 53 -6.39 8.35 -1.06
C SER A 53 -5.43 8.03 0.09
N SER A 54 -4.82 9.02 0.75
CA SER A 54 -4.00 8.74 1.93
C SER A 54 -4.87 8.42 3.15
N ILE A 55 -5.92 9.20 3.40
CA ILE A 55 -6.82 8.97 4.54
C ILE A 55 -7.58 7.65 4.38
N LEU A 56 -8.32 7.51 3.26
CA LEU A 56 -9.17 6.34 3.06
C LEU A 56 -8.38 5.14 2.52
N GLY A 57 -7.42 5.37 1.63
CA GLY A 57 -6.61 4.31 1.05
C GLY A 57 -5.66 3.70 2.07
N ASP A 58 -4.63 4.45 2.48
CA ASP A 58 -3.62 3.96 3.43
C ASP A 58 -4.18 3.78 4.84
N GLY A 59 -5.13 4.64 5.25
CA GLY A 59 -5.72 4.59 6.58
C GLY A 59 -6.81 3.53 6.77
N VAL A 60 -7.47 3.04 5.72
CA VAL A 60 -8.61 2.13 5.87
C VAL A 60 -8.61 0.98 4.86
N ILE A 61 -8.63 1.30 3.57
CA ILE A 61 -8.84 0.33 2.49
C ILE A 61 -7.69 -0.68 2.44
N LEU A 62 -6.45 -0.22 2.32
CA LEU A 62 -5.28 -1.10 2.24
C LEU A 62 -5.07 -1.96 3.49
N PRO A 63 -5.22 -1.44 4.73
CA PRO A 63 -5.23 -2.26 5.94
C PRO A 63 -6.22 -3.43 5.87
N VAL A 64 -7.46 -3.15 5.50
CA VAL A 64 -8.52 -4.17 5.41
C VAL A 64 -8.26 -5.15 4.27
N VAL A 65 -7.83 -4.66 3.10
CA VAL A 65 -7.45 -5.49 1.95
C VAL A 65 -6.30 -6.44 2.32
N ASN A 66 -5.26 -5.96 2.97
CA ASN A 66 -4.12 -6.78 3.38
C ASN A 66 -4.53 -7.84 4.41
N MET A 67 -5.49 -7.54 5.30
CA MET A 67 -6.07 -8.55 6.20
C MET A 67 -6.77 -9.68 5.42
N PHE A 68 -7.56 -9.35 4.39
CA PHE A 68 -8.20 -10.36 3.54
C PHE A 68 -7.19 -11.16 2.73
N ILE A 69 -6.15 -10.51 2.19
CA ILE A 69 -5.05 -11.17 1.49
C ILE A 69 -4.39 -12.19 2.41
N VAL A 70 -3.92 -11.78 3.59
CA VAL A 70 -3.22 -12.69 4.53
C VAL A 70 -4.14 -13.81 5.01
N SER A 71 -5.42 -13.52 5.26
CA SER A 71 -6.41 -14.56 5.57
C SER A 71 -6.50 -15.61 4.46
N SER A 72 -6.57 -15.19 3.19
CA SER A 72 -6.57 -16.08 2.04
C SER A 72 -5.25 -16.86 1.90
N LEU A 73 -4.11 -16.19 2.04
CA LEU A 73 -2.79 -16.82 1.93
C LEU A 73 -2.55 -17.88 3.01
N ILE A 74 -3.03 -17.66 4.24
CA ILE A 74 -2.94 -18.64 5.33
C ILE A 74 -3.79 -19.89 5.02
N LYS A 75 -4.97 -19.72 4.39
CA LYS A 75 -5.84 -20.82 3.98
C LYS A 75 -5.26 -21.63 2.82
N ASN A 76 -4.49 -20.96 1.96
CA ASN A 76 -3.98 -21.47 0.68
C ASN A 76 -2.44 -21.58 0.67
N LYS A 77 -1.84 -21.79 1.84
CA LYS A 77 -0.39 -21.70 2.07
C LYS A 77 0.41 -22.72 1.25
N GLU A 78 -0.21 -23.86 0.93
CA GLU A 78 0.33 -24.93 0.12
C GLU A 78 0.59 -24.50 -1.33
N PHE A 79 -0.08 -23.44 -1.80
CA PHE A 79 0.16 -22.88 -3.12
C PHE A 79 1.29 -21.84 -3.12
N ILE A 80 1.87 -21.49 -1.97
CA ILE A 80 2.99 -20.55 -1.88
C ILE A 80 4.29 -21.28 -2.22
N SER A 81 5.04 -20.78 -3.21
CA SER A 81 6.35 -21.30 -3.59
C SER A 81 7.38 -20.18 -3.70
N LYS A 82 8.68 -20.53 -3.63
CA LYS A 82 9.79 -19.56 -3.76
C LYS A 82 9.70 -18.73 -5.05
N LEU A 83 9.34 -19.38 -6.17
CA LEU A 83 9.14 -18.69 -7.45
C LEU A 83 8.04 -17.64 -7.37
N LYS A 84 6.89 -17.97 -6.77
CA LYS A 84 5.77 -17.01 -6.63
C LYS A 84 6.13 -15.84 -5.71
N ILE A 85 6.90 -16.09 -4.65
CA ILE A 85 7.43 -15.03 -3.79
C ILE A 85 8.36 -14.12 -4.58
N PHE A 86 9.32 -14.68 -5.32
CA PHE A 86 10.24 -13.90 -6.16
C PHE A 86 9.48 -13.04 -7.18
N LEU A 87 8.55 -13.64 -7.92
CA LEU A 87 7.69 -12.91 -8.87
C LEU A 87 6.90 -11.80 -8.16
N SER A 88 6.36 -12.07 -6.97
CA SER A 88 5.61 -11.05 -6.23
C SER A 88 6.45 -9.85 -5.83
N LEU A 89 7.71 -10.05 -5.42
CA LEU A 89 8.65 -8.97 -5.13
C LEU A 89 9.00 -8.18 -6.39
N LEU A 90 9.21 -8.86 -7.52
CA LEU A 90 9.48 -8.20 -8.80
C LEU A 90 8.29 -7.33 -9.25
N PHE A 91 7.06 -7.86 -9.20
CA PHE A 91 5.86 -7.08 -9.54
C PHE A 91 5.63 -5.94 -8.57
N GLY A 92 5.82 -6.16 -7.27
CA GLY A 92 5.72 -5.08 -6.27
C GLY A 92 6.72 -3.96 -6.53
N LEU A 93 7.97 -4.30 -6.89
CA LEU A 93 8.97 -3.32 -7.28
C LEU A 93 8.55 -2.53 -8.52
N LEU A 94 8.10 -3.21 -9.58
CA LEU A 94 7.65 -2.57 -10.81
C LEU A 94 6.48 -1.60 -10.56
N ILE A 95 5.49 -2.01 -9.75
CA ILE A 95 4.35 -1.16 -9.40
C ILE A 95 4.81 0.06 -8.58
N THR A 96 5.68 -0.16 -7.60
CA THR A 96 6.20 0.92 -6.75
C THR A 96 6.98 1.94 -7.57
N LEU A 97 7.88 1.48 -8.44
CA LEU A 97 8.63 2.33 -9.36
C LEU A 97 7.71 3.08 -10.32
N TYR A 98 6.71 2.39 -10.89
CA TYR A 98 5.73 3.03 -11.78
C TYR A 98 5.08 4.24 -11.12
N PHE A 99 4.57 4.12 -9.89
CA PHE A 99 3.92 5.23 -9.20
C PHE A 99 4.88 6.37 -8.84
N HIS A 100 6.09 6.07 -8.38
CA HIS A 100 7.07 7.11 -8.01
C HIS A 100 7.61 7.84 -9.25
N ILE A 101 7.95 7.11 -10.31
CA ILE A 101 8.38 7.71 -11.59
C ILE A 101 7.23 8.55 -12.16
N THR A 102 6.00 8.04 -12.15
CA THR A 102 4.82 8.80 -12.62
C THR A 102 4.62 10.07 -11.81
N GLN A 103 4.76 10.02 -10.49
CA GLN A 103 4.66 11.19 -9.62
C GLN A 103 5.72 12.25 -10.01
N ALA A 104 6.99 11.83 -10.20
CA ALA A 104 8.09 12.72 -10.56
C ALA A 104 7.95 13.32 -11.96
N VAL A 105 7.63 12.50 -12.97
CA VAL A 105 7.43 12.94 -14.36
C VAL A 105 6.28 13.94 -14.47
N GLN A 106 5.23 13.78 -13.66
CA GLN A 106 4.09 14.69 -13.65
C GLN A 106 4.28 15.93 -12.78
N GLY A 107 5.43 16.05 -12.10
CA GLY A 107 5.70 17.18 -11.20
C GLY A 107 4.78 17.24 -9.98
N LEU A 108 4.22 16.10 -9.55
CA LEU A 108 3.29 16.03 -8.42
C LEU A 108 4.05 16.11 -7.09
N VAL A 109 4.44 17.34 -6.71
CA VAL A 109 5.19 17.60 -5.49
C VAL A 109 4.32 17.53 -4.24
N ASN A 110 4.89 17.02 -3.16
CA ASN A 110 4.30 17.03 -1.83
C ASN A 110 5.43 17.01 -0.80
N TRP A 111 5.10 17.02 0.49
CA TRP A 111 6.09 16.97 1.57
C TRP A 111 7.05 15.76 1.58
N SER A 112 6.77 14.69 0.81
CA SER A 112 7.63 13.50 0.68
C SER A 112 8.52 13.56 -0.57
N MET A 113 8.12 14.37 -1.56
CA MET A 113 8.87 14.70 -2.77
C MET A 113 8.75 16.22 -3.04
N PRO A 114 9.52 17.06 -2.33
CA PRO A 114 9.40 18.53 -2.40
C PRO A 114 9.71 19.11 -3.78
N LYS A 115 10.54 18.42 -4.57
CA LYS A 115 10.82 18.74 -5.97
C LYS A 115 10.76 17.46 -6.81
N PRO A 116 10.44 17.55 -8.11
CA PRO A 116 10.49 16.39 -9.00
C PRO A 116 11.82 15.66 -8.87
N TRP A 117 11.77 14.33 -8.70
CA TRP A 117 12.94 13.45 -8.53
C TRP A 117 13.72 13.60 -7.21
N GLU A 118 13.31 14.49 -6.30
CA GLU A 118 13.94 14.69 -4.98
C GLU A 118 13.01 14.19 -3.87
N TRP A 119 13.14 12.91 -3.49
CA TRP A 119 12.46 12.35 -2.33
C TRP A 119 13.29 12.54 -1.06
N ASN A 120 12.64 12.94 0.03
CA ASN A 120 13.26 12.93 1.34
C ASN A 120 13.08 11.57 2.04
N LEU A 121 13.52 11.48 3.31
CA LEU A 121 13.40 10.24 4.08
C LEU A 121 11.96 9.72 4.21
N LEU A 122 10.96 10.60 4.24
CA LEU A 122 9.55 10.21 4.24
C LEU A 122 9.13 9.59 2.90
N GLY A 123 9.61 10.14 1.79
CA GLY A 123 9.40 9.56 0.46
C GLY A 123 10.03 8.18 0.32
N VAL A 124 11.27 8.01 0.79
CA VAL A 124 11.95 6.70 0.83
C VAL A 124 11.20 5.71 1.73
N TRP A 125 10.76 6.15 2.90
CA TRP A 125 9.94 5.36 3.80
C TRP A 125 8.66 4.86 3.12
N HIS A 126 7.93 5.76 2.47
CA HIS A 126 6.70 5.45 1.77
C HIS A 126 6.95 4.51 0.58
N ALA A 127 8.07 4.66 -0.14
CA ALA A 127 8.47 3.74 -1.21
C ALA A 127 8.68 2.31 -0.70
N LEU A 128 9.34 2.15 0.46
CA LEU A 128 9.53 0.84 1.08
C LEU A 128 8.21 0.21 1.55
N TYR A 129 7.33 1.02 2.16
CA TYR A 129 5.97 0.61 2.52
C TYR A 129 5.20 0.12 1.28
N MET A 130 5.20 0.91 0.21
CA MET A 130 4.54 0.59 -1.06
C MET A 130 5.10 -0.71 -1.66
N LEU A 131 6.43 -0.90 -1.63
CA LEU A 131 7.07 -2.13 -2.10
C LEU A 131 6.53 -3.36 -1.36
N VAL A 132 6.45 -3.30 -0.03
CA VAL A 132 5.96 -4.42 0.79
C VAL A 132 4.48 -4.70 0.50
N VAL A 133 3.64 -3.66 0.49
CA VAL A 133 2.19 -3.79 0.27
C VAL A 133 1.89 -4.30 -1.15
N THR A 134 2.51 -3.71 -2.17
CA THR A 134 2.31 -4.12 -3.56
C THR A 134 2.86 -5.52 -3.83
N SER A 135 3.93 -5.94 -3.15
CA SER A 135 4.43 -7.33 -3.22
C SER A 135 3.42 -8.31 -2.62
N LEU A 136 2.82 -7.97 -1.48
CA LEU A 136 1.80 -8.82 -0.84
C LEU A 136 0.55 -8.98 -1.73
N ILE A 137 0.07 -7.87 -2.30
CA ILE A 137 -1.02 -7.85 -3.29
C ILE A 137 -0.65 -8.68 -4.52
N SER A 138 0.57 -8.54 -5.03
CA SER A 138 1.06 -9.31 -6.18
C SER A 138 1.09 -10.81 -5.88
N LEU A 139 1.54 -11.22 -4.69
CA LEU A 139 1.56 -12.62 -4.29
C LEU A 139 0.15 -13.22 -4.28
N PHE A 140 -0.82 -12.47 -3.77
CA PHE A 140 -2.23 -12.86 -3.79
C PHE A 140 -2.74 -13.13 -5.20
N TYR A 141 -2.56 -12.17 -6.12
CA TYR A 141 -3.02 -12.33 -7.49
C TYR A 141 -2.27 -13.40 -8.27
N ILE A 142 -0.96 -13.56 -8.04
CA ILE A 142 -0.18 -14.65 -8.65
C ILE A 142 -0.72 -16.00 -8.21
N ILE A 143 -1.04 -16.18 -6.92
CA ILE A 143 -1.60 -17.45 -6.43
C ILE A 143 -2.97 -17.70 -7.05
N LEU A 144 -3.85 -16.69 -7.13
CA LEU A 144 -5.15 -16.81 -7.79
C LEU A 144 -4.99 -17.18 -9.27
N ALA A 145 -4.14 -16.47 -10.01
CA ALA A 145 -3.94 -16.68 -11.44
C ALA A 145 -3.39 -18.08 -11.74
N PHE A 146 -2.34 -18.51 -11.04
CA PHE A 146 -1.70 -19.81 -11.27
C PHE A 146 -2.56 -21.00 -10.82
N ASN A 147 -3.62 -20.78 -10.03
CA ASN A 147 -4.45 -21.85 -9.47
C ASN A 147 -5.92 -21.66 -9.82
N ILE A 148 -6.23 -20.88 -10.86
CA ILE A 148 -7.61 -20.53 -11.26
C ILE A 148 -8.46 -21.78 -11.54
N VAL A 149 -7.86 -22.80 -12.16
CA VAL A 149 -8.50 -24.09 -12.44
C VAL A 149 -8.87 -24.83 -11.14
N LYS A 150 -8.04 -24.69 -10.09
CA LYS A 150 -8.28 -25.33 -8.79
C LYS A 150 -9.33 -24.59 -7.97
N PHE A 151 -9.38 -23.26 -8.06
CA PHE A 151 -10.31 -22.46 -7.28
C PHE A 151 -11.78 -22.64 -7.71
N LYS A 152 -12.04 -23.05 -8.97
CA LYS A 152 -13.36 -23.30 -9.59
C LYS A 152 -14.37 -22.12 -9.56
N ARG A 153 -14.27 -21.22 -8.58
CA ARG A 153 -15.04 -19.98 -8.38
C ARG A 153 -14.15 -18.95 -7.68
N PHE A 154 -14.43 -17.67 -7.91
CA PHE A 154 -13.79 -16.60 -7.15
C PHE A 154 -14.19 -16.68 -5.68
N THR A 155 -13.21 -16.66 -4.79
CA THR A 155 -13.46 -16.60 -3.35
C THR A 155 -14.00 -15.22 -2.97
N LYS A 156 -14.75 -15.14 -1.86
CA LYS A 156 -15.24 -13.85 -1.34
C LYS A 156 -14.09 -12.88 -1.10
N GLU A 157 -12.96 -13.40 -0.63
CA GLU A 157 -11.72 -12.65 -0.44
C GLU A 157 -11.20 -12.06 -1.75
N ALA A 158 -11.20 -12.81 -2.86
CA ALA A 158 -10.80 -12.29 -4.17
C ALA A 158 -11.65 -11.10 -4.63
N VAL A 159 -12.97 -11.18 -4.42
CA VAL A 159 -13.89 -10.10 -4.76
C VAL A 159 -13.62 -8.87 -3.89
N LEU A 160 -13.53 -9.03 -2.56
CA LEU A 160 -13.30 -7.93 -1.64
C LEU A 160 -11.95 -7.25 -1.85
N VAL A 161 -10.88 -8.04 -2.07
CA VAL A 161 -9.55 -7.52 -2.39
C VAL A 161 -9.59 -6.74 -3.70
N THR A 162 -10.19 -7.30 -4.75
CA THR A 162 -10.26 -6.62 -6.05
C THR A 162 -11.04 -5.32 -5.98
N LEU A 163 -12.20 -5.32 -5.31
CA LEU A 163 -13.00 -4.10 -5.10
C LEU A 163 -12.22 -3.04 -4.31
N GLY A 164 -11.54 -3.44 -3.24
CA GLY A 164 -10.72 -2.53 -2.44
C GLY A 164 -9.58 -1.91 -3.24
N ILE A 165 -8.86 -2.71 -4.03
CA ILE A 165 -7.78 -2.22 -4.91
C ILE A 165 -8.32 -1.27 -5.99
N VAL A 166 -9.43 -1.61 -6.63
CA VAL A 166 -10.07 -0.73 -7.63
C VAL A 166 -10.47 0.60 -7.00
N LEU A 167 -11.12 0.56 -5.83
CA LEU A 167 -11.50 1.77 -5.10
C LEU A 167 -10.27 2.61 -4.74
N PHE A 168 -9.20 1.99 -4.24
CA PHE A 168 -7.94 2.69 -3.93
C PHE A 168 -7.35 3.38 -5.16
N VAL A 169 -7.27 2.69 -6.30
CA VAL A 169 -6.75 3.26 -7.56
C VAL A 169 -7.62 4.41 -8.05
N ILE A 170 -8.95 4.32 -7.90
CA ILE A 170 -9.86 5.43 -8.23
C ILE A 170 -9.55 6.64 -7.35
N LEU A 171 -9.45 6.47 -6.03
CA LEU A 171 -9.13 7.55 -5.10
C LEU A 171 -7.78 8.20 -5.43
N LEU A 172 -6.75 7.38 -5.67
CA LEU A 172 -5.42 7.86 -6.04
C LEU A 172 -5.44 8.68 -7.33
N ARG A 173 -6.19 8.22 -8.33
CA ARG A 173 -6.36 8.94 -9.59
C ARG A 173 -7.10 10.26 -9.43
N LEU A 174 -8.13 10.30 -8.58
CA LEU A 174 -8.87 11.52 -8.26
C LEU A 174 -7.96 12.55 -7.59
N ASP A 175 -7.10 12.12 -6.67
CA ASP A 175 -6.10 12.99 -6.04
C ASP A 175 -5.09 13.53 -7.07
N TYR A 176 -4.61 12.70 -8.00
CA TYR A 176 -3.70 13.15 -9.06
C TYR A 176 -4.35 14.17 -9.99
N ILE A 177 -5.63 14.01 -10.31
CA ILE A 177 -6.41 14.99 -11.08
C ILE A 177 -6.60 16.28 -10.28
N GLY A 178 -6.97 16.17 -9.01
CA GLY A 178 -7.19 17.32 -8.13
C GLY A 178 -5.94 18.16 -7.89
N VAL A 179 -4.74 17.56 -7.93
CA VAL A 179 -3.48 18.31 -7.88
C VAL A 179 -3.22 19.09 -9.17
N ARG A 180 -3.62 18.58 -10.34
CA ARG A 180 -3.39 19.27 -11.63
C ARG A 180 -4.31 20.45 -11.90
N LEU A 181 -5.46 20.52 -11.23
CA LEU A 181 -6.49 21.54 -11.47
C LEU A 181 -6.28 22.82 -10.64
N ILE A 182 -5.25 22.86 -9.79
CA ILE A 182 -4.91 23.97 -8.89
C ILE A 182 -3.51 24.44 -9.23
#